data_AF-A0A6A8QMK8-F1
#
_entry.id   AF-A0A6A8QMK8-F1
#
_cell.length_a   1.000
_cell.length_b   1.000
_cell.length_c   1.000
_cell.angle_alpha   90.00
_cell.angle_beta   90.00
_cell.angle_gamma   90.00
#
_symmetry.space_group_name_H-M   'P 1'
#
loop_
_entity.id
_entity.type
_entity.pdbx_description
1 polymer ?
#
loop_
_entity_poly.entity_id
_entity_poly.type
_entity_poly.pdbx_seq_one_letter_code
_entity_poly.pdbx_strand_id
1 'polypeptide(L)'
;MKILSWCAGIVFAAAVLLFALSNRQTVTLGLWPFEEGLAMPAYAAVLISLLAGVVVGLLLSGRATLRHRRQARRQARRADTLERELKTVKDGEAAATPSSPSAAAKS
;
A
#
# COMPACT_ATOMS: atom_id res chain seq x y z
N MET A 1 1.70 -4.13 -13.48
CA MET A 1 1.42 -5.19 -12.48
C MET A 1 -0.03 -5.25 -11.94
N LYS A 2 -1.01 -4.47 -12.46
CA LYS A 2 -2.40 -4.51 -11.95
C LYS A 2 -3.24 -5.65 -12.55
N ILE A 3 -3.01 -5.98 -13.81
CA ILE A 3 -3.74 -7.05 -14.53
C ILE A 3 -3.43 -8.43 -13.95
N LEU A 4 -2.16 -8.71 -13.60
CA LEU A 4 -1.77 -10.00 -13.02
C LEU A 4 -2.46 -10.25 -11.67
N SER A 5 -2.56 -9.21 -10.83
CA SER A 5 -3.31 -9.26 -9.59
C SER A 5 -4.81 -9.48 -9.82
N TRP A 6 -5.36 -8.92 -10.90
CA TRP A 6 -6.77 -9.09 -11.26
C TRP A 6 -7.09 -10.49 -11.78
N CYS A 7 -6.23 -11.05 -12.64
CA CYS A 7 -6.33 -12.44 -13.09
C CYS A 7 -6.24 -13.42 -11.94
N ALA A 8 -5.30 -13.22 -11.00
CA ALA A 8 -5.19 -14.04 -9.80
C ALA A 8 -6.47 -13.98 -8.95
N GLY A 9 -7.07 -12.80 -8.80
CA GLY A 9 -8.34 -12.63 -8.10
C GLY A 9 -9.51 -13.36 -8.77
N ILE A 10 -9.60 -13.31 -10.10
CA ILE A 10 -10.65 -14.02 -10.87
C ILE A 10 -10.51 -15.53 -10.73
N VAL A 11 -9.30 -16.08 -10.90
CA VAL A 11 -9.04 -17.51 -10.76
C VAL A 11 -9.37 -17.98 -9.34
N PHE A 12 -8.99 -17.19 -8.34
CA PHE A 12 -9.32 -17.47 -6.95
C PHE A 12 -10.83 -17.46 -6.70
N ALA A 13 -11.55 -16.45 -7.19
CA ALA A 13 -13.01 -16.37 -7.09
C ALA A 13 -13.69 -17.57 -7.77
N ALA A 14 -13.23 -17.95 -8.96
CA ALA A 14 -13.75 -19.13 -9.67
C ALA A 14 -13.53 -20.42 -8.87
N ALA A 15 -12.36 -20.62 -8.28
CA ALA A 15 -12.07 -21.77 -7.42
C ALA A 15 -13.00 -21.82 -6.20
N VAL A 16 -13.22 -20.66 -5.55
CA VAL A 16 -14.15 -20.52 -4.42
C VAL A 16 -15.59 -20.83 -4.84
N LEU A 17 -16.05 -20.35 -6.00
CA LEU A 17 -17.38 -20.65 -6.52
C LEU A 17 -17.55 -22.14 -6.85
N LEU A 18 -16.56 -22.77 -7.50
CA LEU A 18 -16.60 -24.19 -7.82
C LEU A 18 -16.63 -25.05 -6.55
N PHE A 19 -15.81 -24.70 -5.55
CA PHE A 19 -15.86 -25.33 -4.24
C PHE A 19 -17.24 -25.16 -3.63
N ALA A 20 -17.85 -23.99 -3.70
CA ALA A 20 -19.17 -23.73 -3.15
C ALA A 20 -20.29 -24.51 -3.84
N LEU A 21 -20.23 -24.60 -5.17
CA LEU A 21 -21.21 -25.33 -5.95
C LEU A 21 -21.14 -26.84 -5.72
N SER A 22 -19.92 -27.37 -5.58
CA SER A 22 -19.66 -28.79 -5.36
C SER A 22 -19.94 -29.21 -3.91
N ASN A 23 -19.61 -28.35 -2.94
CA ASN A 23 -19.71 -28.64 -1.51
C ASN A 23 -20.90 -27.93 -0.86
N ARG A 24 -22.11 -28.16 -1.41
CA ARG A 24 -23.39 -27.69 -0.83
C ARG A 24 -23.85 -28.52 0.37
N GLN A 25 -23.11 -29.56 0.71
CA GLN A 25 -23.39 -30.43 1.83
C GLN A 25 -23.35 -29.65 3.15
N THR A 26 -24.33 -29.90 4.00
CA THR A 26 -24.40 -29.36 5.35
C THR A 26 -23.38 -30.07 6.23
N VAL A 27 -22.53 -29.30 6.89
CA VAL A 27 -21.58 -29.76 7.91
C VAL A 27 -21.90 -29.08 9.23
N THR A 28 -21.83 -29.84 10.31
CA THR A 28 -22.03 -29.34 11.66
C THR A 28 -20.69 -28.93 12.23
N LEU A 29 -20.53 -27.63 12.48
CA LEU A 29 -19.34 -27.12 13.16
C LEU A 29 -19.57 -27.13 14.67
N GLY A 30 -18.83 -27.99 15.39
CA GLY A 30 -18.75 -27.96 16.84
C GLY A 30 -17.99 -26.71 17.30
N LEU A 31 -18.69 -25.61 17.50
CA LEU A 31 -18.13 -24.36 17.97
C LEU A 31 -18.32 -24.27 19.49
N TRP A 32 -17.25 -24.24 20.26
CA TRP A 32 -17.34 -23.93 21.69
C TRP A 32 -17.82 -22.46 21.84
N PRO A 33 -18.89 -22.13 22.61
CA PRO A 33 -19.62 -22.90 23.63
C PRO A 33 -20.99 -23.49 23.20
N PHE A 34 -21.29 -23.58 21.90
CA PHE A 34 -22.53 -24.17 21.38
C PHE A 34 -22.49 -25.71 21.42
N GLU A 35 -23.32 -26.34 22.27
CA GLU A 35 -23.35 -27.80 22.42
C GLU A 35 -23.92 -28.55 21.21
N GLU A 36 -24.93 -27.99 20.52
CA GLU A 36 -25.54 -28.64 19.35
C GLU A 36 -24.74 -28.42 18.05
N GLY A 37 -23.71 -27.57 18.09
CA GLY A 37 -22.96 -27.16 16.91
C GLY A 37 -23.79 -26.31 15.94
N LEU A 38 -23.11 -25.68 14.98
CA LEU A 38 -23.74 -24.84 13.97
C LEU A 38 -23.75 -25.59 12.64
N ALA A 39 -24.94 -26.04 12.23
CA ALA A 39 -25.15 -26.66 10.93
C ALA A 39 -25.13 -25.58 9.84
N MET A 40 -24.14 -25.64 8.97
CA MET A 40 -24.04 -24.74 7.82
C MET A 40 -23.46 -25.46 6.61
N PRO A 41 -23.74 -25.01 5.38
CA PRO A 41 -23.07 -25.57 4.21
C PRO A 41 -21.55 -25.42 4.32
N ALA A 42 -20.80 -26.44 3.90
CA ALA A 42 -19.33 -26.46 4.01
C ALA A 42 -18.66 -25.25 3.34
N TYR A 43 -19.23 -24.81 2.22
CA TYR A 43 -18.76 -23.63 1.53
C TYR A 43 -18.87 -22.36 2.37
N ALA A 44 -19.93 -22.21 3.17
CA ALA A 44 -20.15 -21.01 3.97
C ALA A 44 -19.10 -20.89 5.05
N ALA A 45 -18.77 -22.00 5.72
CA ALA A 45 -17.70 -22.06 6.73
C ALA A 45 -16.35 -21.60 6.16
N VAL A 46 -15.98 -22.11 4.98
CA VAL A 46 -14.71 -21.77 4.32
C VAL A 46 -14.71 -20.30 3.85
N LEU A 47 -15.78 -19.84 3.21
CA LEU A 47 -15.90 -18.45 2.75
C LEU A 47 -15.80 -17.46 3.92
N ILE A 48 -16.52 -17.71 5.02
CA ILE A 48 -16.51 -16.83 6.20
C ILE A 48 -15.11 -16.79 6.82
N SER A 49 -14.46 -17.94 6.98
CA SER A 49 -13.10 -18.02 7.54
C SER A 49 -12.08 -17.29 6.68
N LEU A 50 -12.19 -17.45 5.36
CA LEU A 50 -11.35 -16.77 4.40
C LEU A 50 -11.58 -15.26 4.42
N LEU A 51 -12.84 -14.82 4.42
CA LEU A 51 -13.19 -13.41 4.52
C LEU A 51 -12.67 -12.79 5.82
N ALA A 52 -12.81 -13.50 6.95
CA ALA A 52 -12.26 -13.06 8.22
C ALA A 52 -10.73 -12.89 8.15
N GLY A 53 -10.02 -13.88 7.56
CA GLY A 53 -8.58 -13.79 7.34
C GLY A 53 -8.17 -12.61 6.46
N VAL A 54 -8.92 -12.33 5.38
CA VAL A 54 -8.68 -11.18 4.51
C VAL A 54 -8.92 -9.86 5.25
N VAL A 55 -10.01 -9.74 6.00
CA VAL A 55 -10.30 -8.54 6.80
C VAL A 55 -9.20 -8.29 7.83
N VAL A 56 -8.78 -9.32 8.55
CA VAL A 56 -7.65 -9.23 9.49
C VAL A 56 -6.37 -8.82 8.76
N GLY A 57 -6.06 -9.45 7.64
CA GLY A 57 -4.91 -9.11 6.79
C GLY A 57 -4.94 -7.66 6.29
N LEU A 58 -6.10 -7.15 5.89
CA LEU A 58 -6.31 -5.75 5.48
C LEU A 58 -6.17 -4.77 6.64
N LEU A 59 -6.71 -5.10 7.82
CA LEU A 59 -6.59 -4.27 9.01
C LEU A 59 -5.13 -4.19 9.49
N LEU A 60 -4.40 -5.30 9.42
CA LEU A 60 -2.98 -5.37 9.77
C LEU A 60 -2.10 -4.65 8.73
N SER A 61 -2.31 -4.90 7.43
CA SER A 61 -1.53 -4.29 6.34
C SER A 61 -1.84 -2.81 6.10
N GLY A 62 -3.10 -2.39 6.29
CA GLY A 62 -3.54 -1.00 6.10
C GLY A 62 -2.80 -0.01 6.99
N ARG A 63 -2.34 -0.44 8.17
CA ARG A 63 -1.51 0.39 9.07
C ARG A 63 -0.13 0.69 8.47
N ALA A 64 0.45 -0.22 7.70
CA ALA A 64 1.73 -0.02 7.03
C ALA A 64 1.60 0.94 5.84
N THR A 65 0.55 0.78 5.02
CA THR A 65 0.35 1.59 3.81
C THR A 65 0.01 3.05 4.10
N LEU A 66 -0.81 3.34 5.13
CA LEU A 66 -1.11 4.74 5.51
C LEU A 66 0.13 5.49 6.04
N ARG A 67 0.99 4.79 6.81
CA ARG A 67 2.23 5.37 7.34
C ARG A 67 3.23 5.70 6.24
N HIS A 68 3.43 4.79 5.28
CA HIS A 68 4.31 5.04 4.14
C HIS A 68 3.83 6.19 3.25
N ARG A 69 2.52 6.32 2.99
CA ARG A 69 1.99 7.46 2.20
C ARG A 69 2.18 8.81 2.89
N ARG A 70 2.05 8.86 4.22
CA ARG A 70 2.31 10.08 5.00
C ARG A 70 3.80 10.42 5.06
N GLN A 71 4.66 9.42 5.19
CA GLN A 71 6.12 9.60 5.21
C GLN A 71 6.67 10.04 3.85
N ALA A 72 6.18 9.48 2.74
CA ALA A 72 6.56 9.89 1.40
C ALA A 72 6.26 11.38 1.13
N ARG A 73 5.10 11.89 1.59
CA ARG A 73 4.77 13.32 1.48
C ARG A 73 5.67 14.21 2.34
N ARG A 74 6.10 13.74 3.52
CA ARG A 74 7.04 14.49 4.37
C ARG A 74 8.45 14.51 3.79
N GLN A 75 8.92 13.40 3.22
CA GLN A 75 10.24 13.33 2.58
C GLN A 75 10.29 14.18 1.31
N ALA A 76 9.24 14.17 0.48
CA ALA A 76 9.17 15.02 -0.72
C ALA A 76 9.26 16.52 -0.38
N ARG A 77 8.59 16.97 0.68
CA ARG A 77 8.67 18.38 1.13
C ARG A 77 10.06 18.75 1.65
N ARG A 78 10.74 17.83 2.34
CA ARG A 78 12.10 18.05 2.83
C ARG A 78 13.10 18.14 1.66
N ALA A 79 12.96 17.28 0.66
CA ALA A 79 13.77 17.33 -0.55
C ALA A 79 13.60 18.66 -1.31
N ASP A 80 12.36 19.11 -1.53
CA ASP A 80 12.07 20.40 -2.20
C ASP A 80 12.64 21.60 -1.42
N THR A 81 12.63 21.54 -0.08
CA THR A 81 13.22 22.62 0.76
C THR A 81 14.75 22.65 0.61
N LEU A 82 15.40 21.49 0.71
CA LEU A 82 16.85 21.37 0.54
C LEU A 82 17.31 21.78 -0.88
N GLU A 83 16.55 21.43 -1.92
CA GLU A 83 16.84 21.87 -3.30
C GLU A 83 16.75 23.39 -3.46
N ARG A 84 15.80 24.04 -2.79
CA ARG A 84 15.67 25.51 -2.81
C ARG A 84 16.80 26.18 -2.06
N GLU A 85 17.18 25.67 -0.89
CA GLU A 85 18.31 26.19 -0.12
C GLU A 85 19.62 26.08 -0.93
N LEU A 86 19.87 24.93 -1.58
CA LEU A 86 21.03 24.75 -2.46
C LEU A 86 21.01 25.71 -3.65
N LYS A 87 19.84 25.97 -4.26
CA LYS A 87 19.71 26.98 -5.32
C LYS A 87 20.03 28.38 -4.80
N THR A 88 19.47 28.79 -3.66
CA THR A 88 19.73 30.11 -3.10
C THR A 88 21.20 30.34 -2.72
N VAL A 89 21.88 29.31 -2.21
CA VAL A 89 23.32 29.37 -1.91
C VAL A 89 24.12 29.49 -3.20
N LYS A 90 23.80 28.68 -4.21
CA LYS A 90 24.50 28.66 -5.50
C LYS A 90 24.29 29.95 -6.31
N ASP A 91 23.10 30.51 -6.28
CA ASP A 91 22.76 31.79 -6.91
C ASP A 91 23.42 32.96 -6.16
N GLY A 92 23.53 32.87 -4.83
CA GLY A 92 24.26 33.82 -3.99
C GLY A 92 25.77 33.79 -4.24
N GLU A 93 26.35 32.61 -4.44
CA GLU A 93 27.78 32.42 -4.76
C GLU A 93 28.11 32.91 -6.18
N ALA A 94 27.18 32.74 -7.13
CA ALA A 94 27.28 33.32 -8.48
C ALA A 94 27.17 34.85 -8.47
N ALA A 95 26.33 35.43 -7.60
CA ALA A 95 26.20 36.87 -7.43
C ALA A 95 27.37 37.50 -6.64
N ALA A 96 28.00 36.73 -5.76
CA ALA A 96 29.16 37.14 -4.96
C ALA A 96 30.51 36.92 -5.68
N THR A 97 30.50 36.54 -6.95
CA THR A 97 31.69 36.63 -7.82
C THR A 97 31.57 37.91 -8.66
N PRO A 98 31.84 39.11 -8.09
CA PRO A 98 31.95 40.31 -8.89
C PRO A 98 33.11 40.12 -9.86
N SER A 99 32.76 40.23 -11.13
CA SER A 99 33.63 40.63 -12.24
C SER A 99 34.90 41.32 -11.76
N SER A 100 36.03 40.61 -11.91
CA SER A 100 37.35 41.22 -11.91
C SER A 100 37.36 42.39 -12.91
N PRO A 101 37.92 43.56 -12.55
CA PRO A 101 37.69 44.82 -13.25
C PRO A 101 38.39 44.82 -14.62
N SER A 102 37.58 44.78 -15.67
CA SER A 102 37.97 45.27 -17.00
C SER A 102 37.94 46.80 -16.95
N ALA A 103 39.08 47.43 -16.62
CA ALA A 103 39.54 48.74 -17.12
C ALA A 103 40.62 49.38 -16.22
N ALA A 104 41.91 49.16 -16.54
CA ALA A 104 43.03 50.09 -16.34
C ALA A 104 44.24 49.46 -17.09
N ALA A 105 44.97 50.11 -17.99
CA ALA A 105 45.04 51.50 -18.39
C ALA A 105 45.57 51.56 -19.83
N LYS A 106 45.03 52.49 -20.62
CA LYS A 106 45.75 53.13 -21.72
C LYS A 106 47.00 53.79 -21.13
N SER A 107 48.16 53.59 -21.73
CA SER A 107 49.33 54.50 -21.72
C SER A 107 50.25 54.07 -22.84
#